data_AF-A0A5F8HAC6-F1
#
_entry.id   AF-A0A5F8HAC6-F1
#
_cell.length_a   1.000
_cell.length_b   1.000
_cell.length_c   1.000
_cell.angle_alpha   90.00
_cell.angle_beta   90.00
_cell.angle_gamma   90.00
#
_symmetry.space_group_name_H-M   'P 1'
#
loop_
_entity.id
_entity.type
_entity.pdbx_description
1 polymer ?
#
loop_
_entity_poly.entity_id
_entity_poly.type
_entity_poly.pdbx_seq_one_letter_code
_entity_poly.pdbx_strand_id
1 'polypeptide(L)'
;MKMRWLKFLLFFIHWRVTGAVTGQFWHISDLHLELEYNHVSKDPLQVCPSAGSQSVTNAGVWGDYLCDAPWMLINSSIYAMKAILPKPDFILLTGDYTPHVLKEGGTEEAVLDLVKRLTDLLLLVFPETKVYATLGNHDFYPKNQLPAESNNIYNHIADLWRPWLYNTSISQFKEGAFYAESLPGPNSTGQIVVLNTNLYYENNAVAGSVGDPGKQFQWLDTVLSKAFQDGKKVYIIGHMPPGFFEKTRNKAWFRPNFNKRYMEIIKKHHRVIAGQFFGHHHTDSFRMFYDDKDNPVSVMFLTPGVTPWKTTLPGVENGANNPGIRVWEYDRATLQLKDMVTYYLNLTHANLHSPKWEKEYRLTEAFHVQDGSAASMHRVLEKISSDSQFLQKYYQFNSVNYDLSLCHRHCREEHLCAIKEVDFAKYERCIKQLSSSCGLSGSLLLFCVMMGFHLIKSL
;
A
#
# COMPACT_ATOMS: atom_id res chain seq x y z
N MET A 1 33.35 -11.84 -60.00
CA MET A 1 32.83 -12.66 -58.88
C MET A 1 33.13 -12.02 -57.50
N LYS A 2 32.82 -10.73 -57.32
CA LYS A 2 33.08 -9.95 -56.09
C LYS A 2 31.98 -8.89 -55.90
N MET A 3 30.73 -9.30 -55.70
CA MET A 3 29.66 -8.35 -55.34
C MET A 3 28.42 -8.99 -54.72
N ARG A 4 28.57 -10.18 -54.14
CA ARG A 4 27.46 -10.94 -53.51
C ARG A 4 27.63 -11.25 -52.03
N TRP A 5 28.75 -10.83 -51.43
CA TRP A 5 29.07 -11.10 -50.02
C TRP A 5 28.89 -9.90 -49.08
N LEU A 6 28.54 -8.71 -49.59
CA LEU A 6 28.33 -7.51 -48.76
C LEU A 6 26.87 -7.24 -48.36
N LYS A 7 25.91 -8.07 -48.81
CA LYS A 7 24.50 -7.95 -48.42
C LYS A 7 24.09 -8.88 -47.26
N PHE A 8 24.94 -9.83 -46.88
CA PHE A 8 24.67 -10.74 -45.76
C PHE A 8 25.28 -10.26 -44.43
N LEU A 9 26.23 -9.31 -44.44
CA LEU A 9 26.83 -8.76 -43.22
C LEU A 9 26.11 -7.53 -42.63
N LEU A 10 25.15 -6.95 -43.35
CA LEU A 10 24.36 -5.80 -42.86
C LEU A 10 23.02 -6.22 -42.22
N PHE A 11 22.68 -7.51 -42.23
CA PHE A 11 21.44 -8.02 -41.63
C PHE A 11 21.58 -8.50 -40.18
N PHE A 12 22.79 -8.44 -39.60
CA PHE A 12 23.07 -8.93 -38.24
C PHE A 12 23.51 -7.87 -37.22
N ILE A 13 23.43 -6.57 -37.54
CA ILE A 13 23.88 -5.48 -36.63
C ILE A 13 22.71 -4.65 -36.04
N HIS A 14 21.45 -5.06 -36.24
CA HIS A 14 20.28 -4.39 -35.63
C HIS A 14 19.43 -5.30 -34.74
N TRP A 15 20.01 -6.36 -34.19
CA TRP A 15 19.50 -6.94 -32.96
C TRP A 15 20.31 -6.39 -31.80
N ARG A 16 20.13 -5.10 -31.49
CA ARG A 16 20.31 -4.70 -30.09
C ARG A 16 19.23 -5.48 -29.35
N VAL A 17 19.62 -6.56 -28.69
CA VAL A 17 18.92 -7.00 -27.49
C VAL A 17 18.98 -5.80 -26.57
N THR A 18 17.97 -4.93 -26.65
CA THR A 18 17.71 -3.92 -25.63
C THR A 18 17.36 -4.72 -24.39
N GLY A 19 18.37 -5.14 -23.65
CA GLY A 19 18.17 -5.69 -22.33
C GLY A 19 17.34 -4.66 -21.57
N ALA A 20 16.20 -5.10 -21.04
CA ALA A 20 15.35 -4.30 -20.18
C ALA A 20 16.24 -3.68 -19.10
N VAL A 21 16.34 -2.34 -19.09
CA VAL A 21 17.08 -1.65 -18.03
C VAL A 21 16.18 -1.66 -16.80
N THR A 22 16.53 -2.49 -15.82
CA THR A 22 15.83 -2.54 -14.54
C THR A 22 16.10 -1.26 -13.75
N GLY A 23 15.04 -0.57 -13.37
CA GLY A 23 15.05 0.52 -12.41
C GLY A 23 14.62 0.04 -11.03
N GLN A 24 14.92 0.83 -10.02
CA GLN A 24 14.50 0.56 -8.65
C GLN A 24 13.95 1.82 -7.98
N PHE A 25 12.90 1.68 -7.18
CA PHE A 25 12.33 2.78 -6.40
C PHE A 25 11.89 2.30 -5.03
N TRP A 26 11.91 3.22 -4.05
CA TRP A 26 11.35 2.95 -2.72
C TRP A 26 9.85 3.24 -2.69
N HIS A 27 9.11 2.51 -1.86
CA HIS A 27 7.77 2.84 -1.41
C HIS A 27 7.75 2.77 0.12
N ILE A 28 7.48 3.91 0.75
CA ILE A 28 7.32 4.06 2.20
C ILE A 28 6.02 4.79 2.50
N SER A 29 5.43 4.49 3.65
CA SER A 29 4.12 5.00 4.07
C SER A 29 3.97 4.93 5.58
N ASP A 30 2.99 5.66 6.11
CA ASP A 30 2.49 5.52 7.48
C ASP A 30 3.63 5.60 8.49
N LEU A 31 4.32 6.76 8.46
CA LEU A 31 5.45 7.03 9.34
C LEU A 31 4.97 7.30 10.76
N HIS A 32 3.89 8.09 10.89
CA HIS A 32 3.33 8.54 12.17
C HIS A 32 4.40 8.93 13.19
N LEU A 33 5.09 10.04 12.92
CA LEU A 33 6.13 10.56 13.81
C LEU A 33 5.53 11.09 15.11
N GLU A 34 5.94 10.54 16.25
CA GLU A 34 5.59 11.01 17.57
C GLU A 34 6.80 11.60 18.29
N LEU A 35 6.83 12.92 18.43
CA LEU A 35 7.95 13.64 19.05
C LEU A 35 7.94 13.52 20.58
N GLU A 36 6.78 13.25 21.15
CA GLU A 36 6.54 13.11 22.59
C GLU A 36 6.98 11.75 23.15
N TYR A 37 7.37 10.81 22.30
CA TYR A 37 7.77 9.47 22.73
C TYR A 37 8.96 9.52 23.71
N ASN A 38 8.74 8.99 24.92
CA ASN A 38 9.68 9.03 26.02
C ASN A 38 9.88 7.65 26.66
N HIS A 39 10.78 6.85 26.09
CA HIS A 39 11.11 5.52 26.59
C HIS A 39 11.69 5.47 28.02
N VAL A 40 12.23 6.57 28.56
CA VAL A 40 12.75 6.63 29.94
C VAL A 40 11.70 7.07 30.96
N SER A 41 10.45 7.29 30.54
CA SER A 41 9.37 7.61 31.46
C SER A 41 9.20 6.51 32.52
N LYS A 42 9.11 6.91 33.78
CA LYS A 42 8.78 6.00 34.90
C LYS A 42 7.28 5.75 35.02
N ASP A 43 6.47 6.62 34.44
CA ASP A 43 5.02 6.46 34.37
C ASP A 43 4.67 5.81 33.02
N PRO A 44 4.16 4.57 33.00
CA PRO A 44 3.85 3.86 31.77
C PRO A 44 2.69 4.49 30.97
N LEU A 45 1.92 5.42 31.56
CA LEU A 45 0.89 6.20 30.86
C LEU A 45 1.45 7.49 30.23
N GLN A 46 2.73 7.80 30.44
CA GLN A 46 3.39 9.00 29.93
C GLN A 46 4.55 8.67 28.97
N VAL A 47 4.58 7.44 28.45
CA VAL A 47 5.56 7.05 27.42
C VAL A 47 5.22 7.69 26.08
N CYS A 48 3.95 7.62 25.66
CA CYS A 48 3.52 8.11 24.37
C CYS A 48 2.02 8.46 24.38
N PRO A 49 1.60 9.63 23.83
CA PRO A 49 0.19 9.97 23.66
C PRO A 49 -0.62 8.98 22.81
N SER A 50 0.00 8.40 21.78
CA SER A 50 -0.60 7.46 20.82
C SER A 50 -1.11 6.15 21.43
N ALA A 51 -0.57 5.73 22.59
CA ALA A 51 -1.09 4.59 23.36
C ALA A 51 -2.43 4.89 24.06
N GLY A 52 -2.82 6.17 24.14
CA GLY A 52 -4.01 6.62 24.85
C GLY A 52 -3.93 6.29 26.34
N SER A 53 -4.87 5.47 26.82
CA SER A 53 -4.92 5.03 28.22
C SER A 53 -4.21 3.68 28.47
N GLN A 54 -3.57 3.11 27.46
CA GLN A 54 -2.86 1.83 27.59
C GLN A 54 -1.51 2.04 28.28
N SER A 55 -1.19 1.15 29.22
CA SER A 55 0.08 1.16 29.96
C SER A 55 1.21 0.62 29.09
N VAL A 56 2.20 1.46 28.78
CA VAL A 56 3.40 1.08 28.02
C VAL A 56 4.54 0.78 28.98
N THR A 57 4.85 -0.50 29.14
CA THR A 57 5.89 -0.98 30.08
C THR A 57 7.14 -1.44 29.35
N ASN A 58 8.32 -1.09 29.86
CA ASN A 58 9.61 -1.43 29.27
C ASN A 58 9.77 -0.92 27.82
N ALA A 59 9.28 0.31 27.57
CA ALA A 59 9.45 1.00 26.31
C ALA A 59 10.94 1.07 25.90
N GLY A 60 11.22 0.77 24.63
CA GLY A 60 12.59 0.79 24.12
C GLY A 60 12.90 2.02 23.28
N VAL A 61 14.18 2.32 23.09
CA VAL A 61 14.61 3.54 22.37
C VAL A 61 14.12 3.58 20.91
N TRP A 62 13.81 2.44 20.30
CA TRP A 62 13.36 2.34 18.90
C TRP A 62 11.83 2.35 18.75
N GLY A 63 11.08 2.43 19.85
CA GLY A 63 9.61 2.43 19.82
C GLY A 63 9.00 1.31 20.65
N ASP A 64 7.67 1.28 20.68
CA ASP A 64 6.86 0.25 21.32
C ASP A 64 5.65 -0.04 20.43
N TYR A 65 5.15 -1.28 20.41
CA TYR A 65 4.00 -1.64 19.58
C TYR A 65 2.69 -0.95 20.00
N LEU A 66 2.59 -0.35 21.18
CA LEU A 66 1.44 0.47 21.56
C LEU A 66 1.57 1.94 21.13
N CYS A 67 2.76 2.35 20.69
CA CYS A 67 3.07 3.72 20.35
C CYS A 67 3.26 3.91 18.84
N ASP A 68 3.12 5.15 18.41
CA ASP A 68 3.61 5.62 17.14
C ASP A 68 5.14 5.74 17.12
N ALA A 69 5.70 6.05 15.94
CA ALA A 69 7.13 5.96 15.71
C ALA A 69 7.89 7.12 16.38
N PRO A 70 8.86 6.85 17.26
CA PRO A 70 9.77 7.91 17.70
C PRO A 70 10.66 8.38 16.55
N TRP A 71 11.20 9.60 16.67
CA TRP A 71 12.17 10.13 15.70
C TRP A 71 13.33 9.17 15.41
N MET A 72 13.82 8.45 16.42
CA MET A 72 14.91 7.47 16.25
C MET A 72 14.56 6.35 15.27
N LEU A 73 13.31 5.86 15.29
CA LEU A 73 12.84 4.83 14.36
C LEU A 73 12.71 5.37 12.94
N ILE A 74 12.10 6.54 12.79
CA ILE A 74 11.98 7.23 11.49
C ILE A 74 13.37 7.48 10.89
N ASN A 75 14.28 8.04 11.68
CA ASN A 75 15.64 8.30 11.22
C ASN A 75 16.33 6.99 10.82
N SER A 76 16.19 5.93 11.64
CA SER A 76 16.72 4.60 11.32
C SER A 76 16.19 4.04 10.00
N SER A 77 14.89 4.18 9.71
CA SER A 77 14.30 3.68 8.46
C SER A 77 14.83 4.40 7.22
N ILE A 78 14.91 5.74 7.25
CA ILE A 78 15.40 6.53 6.12
C ILE A 78 16.91 6.28 5.87
N TYR A 79 17.72 6.15 6.93
CA TYR A 79 19.13 5.79 6.77
C TYR A 79 19.33 4.33 6.33
N ALA A 80 18.44 3.41 6.73
CA ALA A 80 18.45 2.04 6.21
C ALA A 80 18.13 2.00 4.72
N MET A 81 17.13 2.76 4.25
CA MET A 81 16.85 2.93 2.83
C MET A 81 18.11 3.41 2.08
N LYS A 82 18.83 4.40 2.64
CA LYS A 82 20.06 4.92 2.04
C LYS A 82 21.15 3.85 1.95
N ALA A 83 21.32 3.05 3.00
CA ALA A 83 22.32 2.00 3.05
C ALA A 83 22.01 0.87 2.04
N ILE A 84 20.73 0.53 1.86
CA ILE A 84 20.29 -0.56 0.96
C ILE A 84 20.30 -0.12 -0.51
N LEU A 85 19.69 1.03 -0.81
CA LEU A 85 19.60 1.57 -2.17
C LEU A 85 19.81 3.10 -2.11
N PRO A 86 21.06 3.58 -2.25
CA PRO A 86 21.40 4.99 -2.05
C PRO A 86 20.99 5.92 -3.19
N LYS A 87 20.72 5.35 -4.37
CA LYS A 87 20.38 6.04 -5.63
C LYS A 87 19.19 5.38 -6.33
N PRO A 88 17.99 5.38 -5.70
CA PRO A 88 16.78 4.94 -6.37
C PRO A 88 16.43 5.92 -7.51
N ASP A 89 15.66 5.46 -8.49
CA ASP A 89 15.14 6.32 -9.57
C ASP A 89 14.20 7.39 -9.02
N PHE A 90 13.40 7.02 -8.01
CA PHE A 90 12.48 7.88 -7.27
C PHE A 90 12.04 7.20 -5.97
N ILE A 91 11.29 7.92 -5.15
CA ILE A 91 10.64 7.41 -3.93
C ILE A 91 9.14 7.69 -4.03
N LEU A 92 8.31 6.72 -3.66
CA LEU A 92 6.88 6.88 -3.43
C LEU A 92 6.65 7.04 -1.93
N LEU A 93 5.97 8.12 -1.53
CA LEU A 93 5.68 8.45 -0.14
C LEU A 93 4.17 8.62 0.05
N THR A 94 3.49 7.63 0.62
CA THR A 94 2.02 7.56 0.59
C THR A 94 1.32 8.09 1.84
N GLY A 95 1.89 9.09 2.51
CA GLY A 95 1.21 9.86 3.56
C GLY A 95 1.24 9.25 4.97
N ASP A 96 0.48 9.88 5.86
CA ASP A 96 0.38 9.64 7.31
C ASP A 96 1.73 9.86 8.03
N TYR A 97 2.07 11.14 8.10
CA TYR A 97 3.25 11.72 8.73
C TYR A 97 3.08 11.93 10.24
N THR A 98 1.86 12.24 10.69
CA THR A 98 1.55 12.68 12.06
C THR A 98 1.01 11.52 12.91
N PRO A 99 1.08 11.56 14.25
CA PRO A 99 0.65 10.44 15.09
C PRO A 99 -0.88 10.26 15.07
N HIS A 100 -1.33 9.09 15.53
CA HIS A 100 -2.76 8.75 15.63
C HIS A 100 -3.52 9.70 16.54
N VAL A 101 -2.82 10.19 17.56
CA VAL A 101 -3.29 11.12 18.58
C VAL A 101 -2.28 12.25 18.67
N LEU A 102 -2.67 13.46 18.26
CA LEU A 102 -1.94 14.65 18.65
C LEU A 102 -2.15 14.87 20.15
N LYS A 103 -1.10 15.31 20.85
CA LYS A 103 -1.20 15.75 22.24
C LYS A 103 -2.33 16.78 22.40
N GLU A 104 -2.95 16.82 23.58
CA GLU A 104 -4.00 17.80 23.90
C GLU A 104 -3.64 19.21 23.41
N GLY A 105 -4.55 19.83 22.66
CA GLY A 105 -4.32 21.13 22.02
C GLY A 105 -3.61 21.07 20.66
N GLY A 106 -3.53 19.90 20.01
CA GLY A 106 -3.01 19.78 18.65
C GLY A 106 -3.57 20.85 17.70
N THR A 107 -2.72 21.36 16.80
CA THR A 107 -3.02 22.47 15.90
C THR A 107 -2.62 22.15 14.47
N GLU A 108 -3.05 23.00 13.54
CA GLU A 108 -2.61 22.96 12.15
C GLU A 108 -1.08 23.12 12.03
N GLU A 109 -0.48 24.01 12.82
CA GLU A 109 0.97 24.25 12.82
C GLU A 109 1.75 23.01 13.28
N ALA A 110 1.21 22.25 14.25
CA ALA A 110 1.83 21.00 14.70
C ALA A 110 1.86 19.94 13.58
N VAL A 111 0.76 19.82 12.80
CA VAL A 111 0.72 18.96 11.61
C VAL A 111 1.78 19.41 10.60
N LEU A 112 1.83 20.69 10.27
CA LEU A 112 2.78 21.24 9.30
C LEU A 112 4.25 21.07 9.73
N ASP A 113 4.57 21.21 11.01
CA ASP A 113 5.93 20.99 11.54
C ASP A 113 6.36 19.52 11.38
N LEU A 114 5.47 18.56 11.68
CA LEU A 114 5.75 17.14 11.51
C LEU A 114 5.99 16.78 10.03
N VAL A 115 5.12 17.26 9.12
CA VAL A 115 5.30 17.06 7.67
C VAL A 115 6.63 17.67 7.21
N LYS A 116 6.97 18.88 7.70
CA LYS A 116 8.22 19.56 7.39
C LYS A 116 9.44 18.74 7.83
N ARG A 117 9.46 18.23 9.06
CA ARG A 117 10.60 17.44 9.59
C ARG A 117 10.89 16.19 8.75
N LEU A 118 9.83 15.46 8.35
CA LEU A 118 9.98 14.28 7.52
C LEU A 118 10.42 14.64 6.08
N THR A 119 9.88 15.73 5.55
CA THR A 119 10.30 16.29 4.25
C THR A 119 11.78 16.67 4.26
N ASP A 120 12.23 17.40 5.28
CA ASP A 120 13.61 17.82 5.45
C ASP A 120 14.57 16.62 5.60
N LEU A 121 14.17 15.59 6.34
CA LEU A 121 14.96 14.36 6.50
C LEU A 121 15.16 13.65 5.15
N LEU A 122 14.10 13.52 4.35
CA LEU A 122 14.20 12.92 3.02
C LEU A 122 15.07 13.75 2.08
N LEU A 123 14.92 15.08 2.08
CA LEU A 123 15.77 15.98 1.30
C LEU A 123 17.24 15.90 1.72
N LEU A 124 17.52 15.73 3.02
CA LEU A 124 18.87 15.57 3.55
C LEU A 124 19.51 14.26 3.09
N VAL A 125 18.80 13.14 3.19
CA VAL A 125 19.36 11.80 2.93
C VAL A 125 19.36 11.45 1.43
N PHE A 126 18.38 11.97 0.69
CA PHE A 126 18.18 11.74 -0.75
C PHE A 126 18.06 13.06 -1.54
N PRO A 127 19.09 13.93 -1.53
CA PRO A 127 19.01 15.28 -2.11
C PRO A 127 18.81 15.31 -3.62
N GLU A 128 19.21 14.26 -4.33
CA GLU A 128 19.12 14.15 -5.80
C GLU A 128 17.93 13.29 -6.26
N THR A 129 17.14 12.76 -5.33
CA THR A 129 16.07 11.81 -5.65
C THR A 129 14.73 12.51 -5.66
N LYS A 130 13.97 12.30 -6.72
CA LYS A 130 12.59 12.77 -6.81
C LYS A 130 11.67 11.94 -5.91
N VAL A 131 10.82 12.62 -5.14
CA VAL A 131 9.81 11.98 -4.29
C VAL A 131 8.42 12.31 -4.82
N TYR A 132 7.61 11.29 -5.06
CA TYR A 132 6.19 11.44 -5.37
C TYR A 132 5.40 11.19 -4.09
N ALA A 133 4.96 12.28 -3.46
CA ALA A 133 4.31 12.26 -2.15
C ALA A 133 2.82 12.58 -2.24
N THR A 134 2.00 11.89 -1.44
CA THR A 134 0.59 12.23 -1.19
C THR A 134 0.35 12.51 0.30
N LEU A 135 -0.82 13.06 0.63
CA LEU A 135 -1.28 13.21 2.00
C LEU A 135 -2.08 11.97 2.43
N GLY A 136 -1.90 11.57 3.68
CA GLY A 136 -2.78 10.67 4.39
C GLY A 136 -3.84 11.40 5.20
N ASN A 137 -4.72 10.66 5.85
CA ASN A 137 -5.83 11.26 6.58
C ASN A 137 -5.40 11.92 7.90
N HIS A 138 -4.24 11.55 8.44
CA HIS A 138 -3.64 12.20 9.60
C HIS A 138 -2.89 13.49 9.27
N ASP A 139 -2.66 13.80 7.99
CA ASP A 139 -1.86 14.94 7.54
C ASP A 139 -2.68 16.23 7.39
N PHE A 140 -3.72 16.36 8.21
CA PHE A 140 -4.64 17.48 8.20
C PHE A 140 -5.17 17.77 9.61
N TYR A 141 -5.54 19.01 9.87
CA TYR A 141 -6.19 19.40 11.12
C TYR A 141 -7.55 20.05 10.86
N PRO A 142 -8.63 19.55 11.50
CA PRO A 142 -8.72 18.28 12.23
C PRO A 142 -8.50 17.06 11.32
N LYS A 143 -7.98 15.96 11.87
CA LYS A 143 -7.70 14.74 11.08
C LYS A 143 -8.93 14.25 10.31
N ASN A 144 -8.69 13.64 9.16
CA ASN A 144 -9.66 13.12 8.21
C ASN A 144 -10.48 14.17 7.44
N GLN A 145 -10.49 15.44 7.86
CA GLN A 145 -11.35 16.48 7.27
C GLN A 145 -10.65 17.22 6.12
N LEU A 146 -10.15 16.47 5.14
CA LEU A 146 -9.46 17.05 3.99
C LEU A 146 -10.48 17.64 2.99
N PRO A 147 -10.48 18.96 2.73
CA PRO A 147 -11.46 19.59 1.86
C PRO A 147 -11.17 19.34 0.37
N ALA A 148 -12.22 19.47 -0.44
CA ALA A 148 -12.18 19.30 -1.90
C ALA A 148 -11.75 20.57 -2.66
N GLU A 149 -11.13 21.52 -1.97
CA GLU A 149 -10.70 22.84 -2.47
C GLU A 149 -9.40 23.29 -1.77
N SER A 150 -8.81 24.37 -2.29
CA SER A 150 -7.59 24.94 -1.74
C SER A 150 -7.76 25.36 -0.27
N ASN A 151 -6.70 25.20 0.52
CA ASN A 151 -6.66 25.58 1.93
C ASN A 151 -5.22 25.83 2.37
N ASN A 152 -5.05 26.30 3.60
CA ASN A 152 -3.75 26.68 4.12
C ASN A 152 -2.74 25.52 4.20
N ILE A 153 -3.19 24.33 4.61
CA ILE A 153 -2.34 23.12 4.69
C ILE A 153 -1.85 22.71 3.30
N TYR A 154 -2.73 22.62 2.31
CA TYR A 154 -2.33 22.26 0.94
C TYR A 154 -1.33 23.27 0.37
N ASN A 155 -1.55 24.55 0.65
CA ASN A 155 -0.66 25.62 0.19
C ASN A 155 0.73 25.53 0.83
N HIS A 156 0.81 25.34 2.15
CA HIS A 156 2.07 25.20 2.87
C HIS A 156 2.83 23.93 2.46
N ILE A 157 2.14 22.79 2.35
CA ILE A 157 2.79 21.54 1.96
C ILE A 157 3.26 21.59 0.50
N ALA A 158 2.49 22.21 -0.41
CA ALA A 158 2.96 22.45 -1.77
C ALA A 158 4.25 23.29 -1.80
N ASP A 159 4.39 24.25 -0.87
CA ASP A 159 5.59 25.08 -0.74
C ASP A 159 6.78 24.29 -0.14
N LEU A 160 6.53 23.38 0.80
CA LEU A 160 7.53 22.44 1.31
C LEU A 160 8.02 21.46 0.23
N TRP A 161 7.10 20.98 -0.62
CA TRP A 161 7.38 19.96 -1.64
C TRP A 161 7.81 20.53 -3.00
N ARG A 162 8.04 21.84 -3.13
CA ARG A 162 8.55 22.46 -4.37
C ARG A 162 9.81 21.79 -4.92
N PRO A 163 10.77 21.30 -4.12
CA PRO A 163 11.93 20.57 -4.65
C PRO A 163 11.55 19.28 -5.42
N TRP A 164 10.37 18.72 -5.14
CA TRP A 164 9.89 17.48 -5.76
C TRP A 164 8.90 17.72 -6.89
N LEU A 165 8.16 18.83 -6.83
CA LEU A 165 7.05 19.14 -7.73
C LEU A 165 7.44 20.08 -8.87
N TYR A 166 6.95 19.79 -10.08
CA TYR A 166 6.95 20.76 -11.17
C TYR A 166 5.92 21.87 -10.92
N ASN A 167 6.11 23.03 -11.57
CA ASN A 167 5.22 24.20 -11.41
C ASN A 167 3.73 23.88 -11.65
N THR A 168 3.41 23.05 -12.65
CA THR A 168 2.02 22.62 -12.92
C THR A 168 1.45 21.77 -11.79
N SER A 169 2.27 20.91 -11.20
CA SER A 169 1.88 20.02 -10.11
C SER A 169 1.72 20.79 -8.80
N ILE A 170 2.52 21.83 -8.57
CA ILE A 170 2.33 22.74 -7.43
C ILE A 170 0.93 23.36 -7.50
N SER A 171 0.53 23.89 -8.66
CA SER A 171 -0.82 24.46 -8.82
C SER A 171 -1.92 23.43 -8.59
N GLN A 172 -1.79 22.22 -9.14
CA GLN A 172 -2.78 21.14 -8.93
C GLN A 172 -2.85 20.72 -7.46
N PHE A 173 -1.70 20.59 -6.80
CA PHE A 173 -1.64 20.22 -5.38
C PHE A 173 -2.32 21.28 -4.51
N LYS A 174 -2.08 22.57 -4.78
CA LYS A 174 -2.71 23.67 -4.03
C LYS A 174 -4.24 23.65 -4.13
N GLU A 175 -4.81 23.16 -5.23
CA GLU A 175 -6.26 23.08 -5.43
C GLU A 175 -6.92 21.87 -4.76
N GLY A 176 -6.25 20.72 -4.67
CA GLY A 176 -6.89 19.49 -4.18
C GLY A 176 -5.99 18.40 -3.62
N ALA A 177 -4.70 18.69 -3.42
CA ALA A 177 -3.65 17.75 -2.99
C ALA A 177 -3.50 16.49 -3.88
N PHE A 178 -3.83 16.61 -5.17
CA PHE A 178 -3.59 15.59 -6.18
C PHE A 178 -2.89 16.21 -7.39
N TYR A 179 -2.10 15.42 -8.11
CA TYR A 179 -1.32 15.89 -9.27
C TYR A 179 -0.81 14.71 -10.09
N ALA A 180 -0.25 14.98 -11.27
CA ALA A 180 0.39 13.94 -12.07
C ALA A 180 1.65 14.44 -12.76
N GLU A 181 2.66 13.58 -12.84
CA GLU A 181 3.97 13.95 -13.37
C GLU A 181 4.62 12.84 -14.17
N SER A 182 5.31 13.20 -15.24
CA SER A 182 6.15 12.23 -15.96
C SER A 182 7.37 11.84 -15.12
N LEU A 183 7.79 10.58 -15.21
CA LEU A 183 9.04 10.11 -14.61
C LEU A 183 10.23 10.88 -15.21
N PRO A 184 11.29 11.14 -14.42
CA PRO A 184 12.47 11.84 -14.92
C PRO A 184 13.18 11.06 -16.04
N GLY A 185 13.76 11.79 -17.00
CA GLY A 185 14.54 11.22 -18.11
C GLY A 185 14.04 11.63 -19.50
N PRO A 186 14.93 11.82 -20.49
CA PRO A 186 14.53 12.15 -21.85
C PRO A 186 13.71 11.01 -22.46
N ASN A 187 12.60 11.35 -23.12
CA ASN A 187 11.66 10.40 -23.74
C ASN A 187 10.99 9.41 -22.76
N SER A 188 10.86 9.79 -21.49
CA SER A 188 10.14 8.99 -20.50
C SER A 188 8.70 8.73 -20.93
N THR A 189 8.35 7.46 -21.04
CA THR A 189 6.99 6.96 -21.31
C THR A 189 6.23 6.64 -20.01
N GLY A 190 6.84 6.89 -18.84
CA GLY A 190 6.25 6.64 -17.54
C GLY A 190 5.67 7.89 -16.90
N GLN A 191 4.58 7.74 -16.18
CA GLN A 191 3.93 8.81 -15.43
C GLN A 191 3.47 8.31 -14.04
N ILE A 192 3.60 9.16 -13.03
CA ILE A 192 3.02 8.95 -11.71
C ILE A 192 1.77 9.81 -11.60
N VAL A 193 0.68 9.20 -11.15
CA VAL A 193 -0.57 9.86 -10.78
C VAL A 193 -0.70 9.78 -9.28
N VAL A 194 -0.76 10.93 -8.62
CA VAL A 194 -0.86 11.06 -7.17
C VAL A 194 -2.26 11.51 -6.81
N LEU A 195 -2.97 10.69 -6.05
CA LEU A 195 -4.35 10.91 -5.65
C LEU A 195 -4.45 11.36 -4.19
N ASN A 196 -5.38 12.29 -3.94
CA ASN A 196 -5.92 12.58 -2.62
C ASN A 196 -7.13 11.67 -2.38
N THR A 197 -6.91 10.43 -1.96
CA THR A 197 -8.00 9.49 -1.68
C THR A 197 -8.70 9.75 -0.35
N ASN A 198 -8.21 10.70 0.45
CA ASN A 198 -8.86 11.15 1.68
C ASN A 198 -10.20 11.84 1.43
N LEU A 199 -10.42 12.37 0.22
CA LEU A 199 -11.71 12.90 -0.22
C LEU A 199 -12.79 11.83 -0.27
N TYR A 200 -12.42 10.55 -0.34
CA TYR A 200 -13.35 9.44 -0.47
C TYR A 200 -13.67 8.76 0.86
N TYR A 201 -12.99 9.16 1.93
CA TYR A 201 -13.09 8.52 3.23
C TYR A 201 -14.48 8.70 3.85
N GLU A 202 -15.05 7.64 4.40
CA GLU A 202 -16.35 7.68 5.07
C GLU A 202 -16.43 8.73 6.19
N ASN A 203 -15.32 8.94 6.91
CA ASN A 203 -15.22 9.89 8.02
C ASN A 203 -14.84 11.32 7.60
N ASN A 204 -14.69 11.60 6.31
CA ASN A 204 -14.48 12.96 5.82
C ASN A 204 -15.82 13.66 5.60
N ALA A 205 -16.22 14.53 6.52
CA ALA A 205 -17.49 15.24 6.43
C ALA A 205 -17.42 16.42 5.45
N VAL A 206 -16.25 17.02 5.25
CA VAL A 206 -16.09 18.26 4.49
C VAL A 206 -16.00 18.05 2.97
N ALA A 207 -15.57 16.88 2.49
CA ALA A 207 -15.49 16.59 1.06
C ALA A 207 -16.87 16.33 0.40
N GLY A 208 -17.95 16.23 1.19
CA GLY A 208 -19.28 15.86 0.70
C GLY A 208 -19.42 14.36 0.38
N SER A 209 -20.66 13.87 0.30
CA SER A 209 -20.97 12.43 0.18
C SER A 209 -21.38 11.98 -1.22
N VAL A 210 -21.59 12.92 -2.15
CA VAL A 210 -22.10 12.66 -3.50
C VAL A 210 -21.31 13.46 -4.53
N GLY A 211 -21.23 12.96 -5.76
CA GLY A 211 -20.58 13.65 -6.88
C GLY A 211 -19.13 13.24 -7.07
N ASP A 212 -18.29 14.22 -7.36
CA ASP A 212 -16.86 14.05 -7.64
C ASP A 212 -16.07 15.14 -6.90
N PRO A 213 -15.67 14.92 -5.63
CA PRO A 213 -14.99 15.93 -4.82
C PRO A 213 -13.67 16.35 -5.49
N GLY A 214 -13.49 17.66 -5.67
CA GLY A 214 -12.35 18.25 -6.36
C GLY A 214 -12.31 17.94 -7.86
N LYS A 215 -13.38 17.35 -8.42
CA LYS A 215 -13.43 16.77 -9.78
C LYS A 215 -12.30 15.76 -10.03
N GLN A 216 -11.81 15.11 -8.97
CA GLN A 216 -10.63 14.24 -9.05
C GLN A 216 -10.88 13.00 -9.91
N PHE A 217 -12.09 12.41 -9.93
CA PHE A 217 -12.40 11.29 -10.82
C PHE A 217 -12.48 11.72 -12.29
N GLN A 218 -13.09 12.86 -12.59
CA GLN A 218 -13.10 13.43 -13.94
C GLN A 218 -11.67 13.74 -14.41
N TRP A 219 -10.87 14.35 -13.54
CA TRP A 219 -9.46 14.63 -13.80
C TRP A 219 -8.66 13.34 -14.04
N LEU A 220 -8.84 12.32 -13.20
CA LEU A 220 -8.17 11.03 -13.33
C LEU A 220 -8.52 10.34 -14.65
N ASP A 221 -9.81 10.32 -15.03
CA ASP A 221 -10.24 9.77 -16.32
C ASP A 221 -9.57 10.50 -17.50
N THR A 222 -9.43 11.82 -17.40
CA THR A 222 -8.77 12.65 -18.41
C THR A 222 -7.28 12.35 -18.50
N VAL A 223 -6.58 12.28 -17.36
CA VAL A 223 -5.15 11.99 -17.29
C VAL A 223 -4.84 10.61 -17.86
N LEU A 224 -5.62 9.58 -17.50
CA LEU A 224 -5.42 8.21 -17.99
C LEU A 224 -5.78 8.07 -19.48
N SER A 225 -6.83 8.75 -19.94
CA SER A 225 -7.15 8.81 -21.38
C SER A 225 -6.02 9.45 -22.18
N LYS A 226 -5.43 10.54 -21.67
CA LYS A 226 -4.28 11.19 -22.29
C LYS A 226 -3.05 10.29 -22.28
N ALA A 227 -2.77 9.61 -21.17
CA ALA A 227 -1.67 8.65 -21.09
C ALA A 227 -1.82 7.54 -22.15
N PHE A 228 -3.04 7.05 -22.39
CA PHE A 228 -3.32 6.07 -23.44
C PHE A 228 -3.02 6.62 -24.84
N GLN A 229 -3.49 7.84 -25.14
CA GLN A 229 -3.24 8.50 -26.42
C GLN A 229 -1.75 8.77 -26.66
N ASP A 230 -1.02 9.15 -25.61
CA ASP A 230 0.41 9.47 -25.66
C ASP A 230 1.29 8.21 -25.57
N GLY A 231 0.71 7.01 -25.52
CA GLY A 231 1.45 5.74 -25.42
C GLY A 231 2.20 5.55 -24.10
N LYS A 232 1.77 6.23 -23.03
CA LYS A 232 2.40 6.21 -21.71
C LYS A 232 1.85 5.09 -20.81
N LYS A 233 2.65 4.73 -19.82
CA LYS A 233 2.29 3.84 -18.71
C LYS A 233 2.26 4.63 -17.40
N VAL A 234 1.37 4.21 -16.49
CA VAL A 234 1.04 4.96 -15.29
C VAL A 234 1.20 4.09 -14.04
N TYR A 235 1.87 4.63 -13.03
CA TYR A 235 1.67 4.20 -11.64
C TYR A 235 0.70 5.15 -10.95
N ILE A 236 -0.25 4.58 -10.22
CA ILE A 236 -1.18 5.35 -9.38
C ILE A 236 -0.73 5.20 -7.93
N ILE A 237 -0.62 6.31 -7.21
CA ILE A 237 -0.40 6.30 -5.76
C ILE A 237 -1.51 7.06 -5.05
N GLY A 238 -1.82 6.61 -3.85
CA GLY A 238 -2.74 7.29 -2.93
C GLY A 238 -2.51 6.77 -1.52
N HIS A 239 -3.17 7.35 -0.53
CA HIS A 239 -3.01 6.90 0.85
C HIS A 239 -4.00 5.79 1.19
N MET A 240 -5.29 6.13 1.34
CA MET A 240 -6.37 5.17 1.61
C MET A 240 -6.71 4.34 0.36
N PRO A 241 -6.72 3.01 0.46
CA PRO A 241 -7.11 2.15 -0.64
C PRO A 241 -8.64 1.96 -0.72
N PRO A 242 -9.19 1.67 -1.92
CA PRO A 242 -10.53 1.13 -2.07
C PRO A 242 -10.62 -0.31 -1.55
N GLY A 243 -11.85 -0.80 -1.39
CA GLY A 243 -12.14 -2.14 -0.89
C GLY A 243 -12.12 -2.22 0.63
N PHE A 244 -11.79 -3.39 1.14
CA PHE A 244 -11.91 -3.72 2.56
C PHE A 244 -10.55 -3.89 3.23
N PHE A 245 -10.49 -3.61 4.52
CA PHE A 245 -9.36 -3.93 5.38
C PHE A 245 -9.33 -5.44 5.66
N GLU A 246 -8.19 -6.08 5.44
CA GLU A 246 -8.09 -7.55 5.53
C GLU A 246 -8.02 -8.10 6.95
N LYS A 247 -7.77 -7.25 7.95
CA LYS A 247 -7.65 -7.62 9.36
C LYS A 247 -8.98 -7.70 10.10
N THR A 248 -10.09 -7.30 9.49
CA THR A 248 -11.42 -7.35 10.10
C THR A 248 -12.53 -7.33 9.07
N ARG A 249 -13.67 -7.96 9.38
CA ARG A 249 -14.83 -7.99 8.48
C ARG A 249 -15.49 -6.62 8.30
N ASN A 250 -15.95 -6.41 7.06
CA ASN A 250 -16.87 -5.32 6.69
C ASN A 250 -16.33 -3.91 6.99
N LYS A 251 -15.02 -3.76 7.17
CA LYS A 251 -14.38 -2.45 7.27
C LYS A 251 -13.89 -2.02 5.90
N ALA A 252 -14.50 -0.99 5.34
CA ALA A 252 -14.00 -0.27 4.18
C ALA A 252 -13.75 1.20 4.56
N TRP A 253 -12.91 1.88 3.80
CA TRP A 253 -12.60 3.29 4.03
C TRP A 253 -13.39 4.17 3.08
N PHE A 254 -13.45 3.79 1.80
CA PHE A 254 -14.18 4.58 0.81
C PHE A 254 -15.68 4.48 1.04
N ARG A 255 -16.39 5.59 0.82
CA ARG A 255 -17.84 5.54 0.66
C ARG A 255 -18.21 4.64 -0.53
N PRO A 256 -19.31 3.87 -0.49
CA PRO A 256 -19.64 2.87 -1.51
C PRO A 256 -19.66 3.41 -2.95
N ASN A 257 -20.18 4.63 -3.15
CA ASN A 257 -20.24 5.29 -4.45
C ASN A 257 -18.84 5.62 -5.00
N PHE A 258 -17.94 6.12 -4.16
CA PHE A 258 -16.56 6.43 -4.55
C PHE A 258 -15.75 5.15 -4.80
N ASN A 259 -15.95 4.11 -3.99
CA ASN A 259 -15.34 2.80 -4.22
C ASN A 259 -15.72 2.24 -5.60
N LYS A 260 -17.02 2.26 -5.91
CA LYS A 260 -17.53 1.85 -7.23
C LYS A 260 -16.92 2.68 -8.35
N ARG A 261 -16.91 4.01 -8.20
CA ARG A 261 -16.39 4.92 -9.22
C ARG A 261 -14.90 4.70 -9.50
N TYR A 262 -14.10 4.48 -8.45
CA TYR A 262 -12.69 4.14 -8.60
C TYR A 262 -12.51 2.86 -9.41
N MET A 263 -13.23 1.78 -9.07
CA MET A 263 -13.16 0.51 -9.80
C MET A 263 -13.55 0.66 -11.28
N GLU A 264 -14.58 1.44 -11.60
CA GLU A 264 -14.99 1.72 -12.99
C GLU A 264 -13.85 2.36 -13.79
N ILE A 265 -13.13 3.33 -13.20
CA ILE A 265 -12.00 4.01 -13.83
C ILE A 265 -10.83 3.04 -14.02
N ILE A 266 -10.47 2.27 -12.99
CA ILE A 266 -9.40 1.27 -13.11
C ILE A 266 -9.72 0.27 -14.22
N LYS A 267 -10.95 -0.26 -14.25
CA LYS A 267 -11.37 -1.20 -15.28
C LYS A 267 -11.41 -0.59 -16.68
N LYS A 268 -11.78 0.70 -16.82
CA LYS A 268 -11.74 1.41 -18.12
C LYS A 268 -10.30 1.60 -18.62
N HIS A 269 -9.37 1.93 -17.72
CA HIS A 269 -8.01 2.38 -18.06
C HIS A 269 -6.90 1.37 -17.75
N HIS A 270 -7.24 0.14 -17.38
CA HIS A 270 -6.29 -0.87 -16.92
C HIS A 270 -5.10 -1.10 -17.87
N ARG A 271 -5.28 -0.86 -19.19
CA ARG A 271 -4.22 -1.03 -20.19
C ARG A 271 -3.06 -0.05 -20.05
N VAL A 272 -3.26 1.12 -19.44
CA VAL A 272 -2.19 2.09 -19.17
C VAL A 272 -1.65 2.00 -17.75
N ILE A 273 -2.43 1.46 -16.82
CA ILE A 273 -2.06 1.34 -15.42
C ILE A 273 -1.12 0.14 -15.25
N ALA A 274 0.13 0.41 -14.87
CA ALA A 274 1.17 -0.61 -14.67
C ALA A 274 1.28 -1.08 -13.21
N GLY A 275 0.71 -0.33 -12.27
CA GLY A 275 0.72 -0.64 -10.84
C GLY A 275 -0.01 0.42 -10.02
N GLN A 276 -0.51 0.04 -8.85
CA GLN A 276 -1.14 0.94 -7.88
C GLN A 276 -0.48 0.74 -6.51
N PHE A 277 -0.12 1.80 -5.80
CA PHE A 277 0.65 1.76 -4.55
C PHE A 277 0.00 2.60 -3.47
N PHE A 278 -0.37 1.96 -2.36
CA PHE A 278 -1.14 2.57 -1.28
C PHE A 278 -0.58 2.17 0.09
N GLY A 279 -1.02 2.86 1.14
CA GLY A 279 -0.64 2.63 2.53
C GLY A 279 -1.87 2.40 3.41
N HIS A 280 -1.97 3.18 4.49
CA HIS A 280 -3.10 3.30 5.42
C HIS A 280 -3.36 2.08 6.31
N HIS A 281 -3.18 0.86 5.80
CA HIS A 281 -3.46 -0.35 6.56
C HIS A 281 -2.35 -0.71 7.56
N HIS A 282 -1.15 -0.17 7.34
CA HIS A 282 0.12 -0.50 8.01
C HIS A 282 0.58 -1.96 7.84
N THR A 283 -0.26 -2.80 7.25
CA THR A 283 -0.02 -4.21 6.96
C THR A 283 0.36 -4.45 5.50
N ASP A 284 1.10 -5.52 5.27
CA ASP A 284 1.50 -5.94 3.93
C ASP A 284 0.38 -6.74 3.24
N SER A 285 -0.17 -6.19 2.16
CA SER A 285 -1.24 -6.85 1.42
C SER A 285 -1.29 -6.40 -0.04
N PHE A 286 -2.13 -7.06 -0.84
CA PHE A 286 -2.46 -6.61 -2.19
C PHE A 286 -3.97 -6.72 -2.47
N ARG A 287 -4.44 -6.05 -3.53
CA ARG A 287 -5.83 -6.12 -4.01
C ARG A 287 -5.86 -6.43 -5.50
N MET A 288 -6.71 -7.37 -5.89
CA MET A 288 -6.93 -7.76 -7.27
C MET A 288 -8.08 -6.98 -7.88
N PHE A 289 -7.92 -6.59 -9.15
CA PHE A 289 -8.99 -6.00 -9.95
C PHE A 289 -9.24 -6.86 -11.18
N TYR A 290 -10.50 -7.11 -11.48
CA TYR A 290 -10.95 -7.97 -12.57
C TYR A 290 -11.84 -7.23 -13.56
N ASP A 291 -11.81 -7.63 -14.83
CA ASP A 291 -12.79 -7.18 -15.83
C ASP A 291 -14.13 -7.94 -15.73
N ASP A 292 -15.07 -7.69 -16.66
CA ASP A 292 -16.38 -8.38 -16.68
C ASP A 292 -16.30 -9.87 -17.02
N LYS A 293 -15.14 -10.32 -17.48
CA LYS A 293 -14.88 -11.73 -17.84
C LYS A 293 -14.02 -12.41 -16.77
N ASP A 294 -13.89 -11.78 -15.60
CA ASP A 294 -13.07 -12.22 -14.47
C ASP A 294 -11.57 -12.39 -14.82
N ASN A 295 -11.05 -11.69 -15.83
CA ASN A 295 -9.61 -11.66 -16.09
C ASN A 295 -8.93 -10.70 -15.11
N PRO A 296 -7.78 -11.05 -14.51
CA PRO A 296 -7.02 -10.12 -13.67
C PRO A 296 -6.43 -9.00 -14.54
N VAL A 297 -6.89 -7.77 -14.31
CA VAL A 297 -6.53 -6.60 -15.15
C VAL A 297 -5.62 -5.59 -14.46
N SER A 298 -5.62 -5.54 -13.13
CA SER A 298 -4.72 -4.69 -12.35
C SER A 298 -4.50 -5.29 -10.97
N VAL A 299 -3.39 -4.90 -10.34
CA VAL A 299 -3.10 -5.18 -8.93
C VAL A 299 -2.74 -3.88 -8.22
N MET A 300 -3.16 -3.77 -6.96
CA MET A 300 -2.74 -2.73 -6.03
C MET A 300 -1.93 -3.36 -4.91
N PHE A 301 -0.83 -2.72 -4.55
CA PHE A 301 0.03 -3.12 -3.46
C PHE A 301 -0.15 -2.18 -2.29
N LEU A 302 -0.42 -2.74 -1.11
CA LEU A 302 -0.50 -2.05 0.16
C LEU A 302 0.83 -2.30 0.87
N THR A 303 1.60 -1.23 1.07
CA THR A 303 2.88 -1.33 1.79
C THR A 303 2.63 -1.25 3.29
N PRO A 304 3.39 -2.00 4.12
CA PRO A 304 3.32 -1.83 5.55
C PRO A 304 3.83 -0.46 5.99
N GLY A 305 3.44 -0.07 7.20
CA GLY A 305 3.85 1.18 7.82
C GLY A 305 5.23 1.10 8.47
N VAL A 306 5.87 2.26 8.64
CA VAL A 306 7.06 2.37 9.51
C VAL A 306 6.62 2.38 10.97
N THR A 307 5.47 2.97 11.30
CA THR A 307 4.92 2.90 12.65
C THR A 307 4.61 1.44 13.04
N PRO A 308 4.96 1.01 14.26
CA PRO A 308 4.58 -0.29 14.78
C PRO A 308 3.22 -0.28 15.50
N TRP A 309 2.52 0.87 15.52
CA TRP A 309 1.37 1.13 16.36
C TRP A 309 0.28 0.07 16.22
N LYS A 310 -0.15 -0.47 17.36
CA LYS A 310 -1.22 -1.45 17.48
C LYS A 310 -2.55 -0.76 17.31
N THR A 311 -3.28 -1.14 16.27
CA THR A 311 -4.56 -0.52 15.98
C THR A 311 -5.57 -0.64 17.10
N THR A 312 -6.25 0.48 17.39
CA THR A 312 -7.41 0.55 18.29
C THR A 312 -8.73 0.28 17.57
N LEU A 313 -8.69 -0.13 16.29
CA LEU A 313 -9.89 -0.44 15.52
C LEU A 313 -10.65 -1.60 16.19
N PRO A 314 -11.94 -1.43 16.56
CA PRO A 314 -12.71 -2.49 17.18
C PRO A 314 -12.78 -3.75 16.31
N GLY A 315 -12.57 -4.91 16.94
CA GLY A 315 -12.58 -6.21 16.26
C GLY A 315 -11.24 -6.64 15.66
N VAL A 316 -10.19 -5.81 15.73
CA VAL A 316 -8.83 -6.23 15.39
C VAL A 316 -8.09 -6.58 16.68
N GLU A 317 -7.79 -7.86 16.86
CA GLU A 317 -6.94 -8.32 17.96
C GLU A 317 -5.47 -8.27 17.54
N ASN A 318 -4.60 -7.84 18.46
CA ASN A 318 -3.15 -7.83 18.26
C ASN A 318 -2.67 -7.16 16.95
N GLY A 319 -3.36 -6.10 16.50
CA GLY A 319 -3.15 -5.47 15.20
C GLY A 319 -1.96 -4.51 15.12
N ALA A 320 -0.80 -4.90 15.63
CA ALA A 320 0.47 -4.22 15.37
C ALA A 320 1.21 -4.84 14.18
N ASN A 321 2.30 -4.20 13.78
CA ASN A 321 3.24 -4.69 12.79
C ASN A 321 4.67 -4.33 13.22
N ASN A 322 5.68 -5.04 12.69
CA ASN A 322 7.03 -4.47 12.72
C ASN A 322 7.14 -3.30 11.74
N PRO A 323 8.05 -2.35 11.97
CA PRO A 323 8.39 -1.32 11.01
C PRO A 323 8.85 -1.92 9.68
N GLY A 324 8.22 -1.52 8.57
CA GLY A 324 8.51 -2.02 7.22
C GLY A 324 8.89 -0.91 6.23
N ILE A 325 9.78 -1.22 5.30
CA ILE A 325 10.12 -0.39 4.12
C ILE A 325 10.21 -1.29 2.88
N ARG A 326 9.82 -0.80 1.71
CA ARG A 326 9.75 -1.63 0.49
C ARG A 326 10.50 -1.02 -0.69
N VAL A 327 11.28 -1.85 -1.37
CA VAL A 327 11.88 -1.50 -2.67
C VAL A 327 11.22 -2.31 -3.78
N TRP A 328 11.02 -1.66 -4.92
CA TRP A 328 10.50 -2.25 -6.15
C TRP A 328 11.56 -2.32 -7.22
N GLU A 329 11.53 -3.38 -8.00
CA GLU A 329 12.26 -3.52 -9.26
C GLU A 329 11.26 -3.43 -10.42
N TYR A 330 11.57 -2.63 -11.42
CA TYR A 330 10.67 -2.41 -12.56
C TYR A 330 11.44 -2.26 -13.87
N ASP A 331 10.77 -2.53 -14.98
CA ASP A 331 11.29 -2.24 -16.31
C ASP A 331 11.08 -0.76 -16.64
N ARG A 332 12.17 -0.02 -16.84
CA ARG A 332 12.12 1.44 -17.07
C ARG A 332 11.37 1.86 -18.34
N ALA A 333 11.25 0.97 -19.33
CA ALA A 333 10.59 1.29 -20.60
C ALA A 333 9.08 1.06 -20.56
N THR A 334 8.63 0.08 -19.79
CA THR A 334 7.24 -0.41 -19.78
C THR A 334 6.50 -0.20 -18.46
N LEU A 335 7.22 0.19 -17.41
CA LEU A 335 6.75 0.20 -16.01
C LEU A 335 6.28 -1.16 -15.49
N GLN A 336 6.60 -2.26 -16.17
CA GLN A 336 6.26 -3.59 -15.65
C GLN A 336 7.01 -3.83 -14.34
N LEU A 337 6.27 -4.11 -13.27
CA LEU A 337 6.83 -4.50 -11.98
C LEU A 337 7.43 -5.89 -12.09
N LYS A 338 8.75 -5.97 -11.85
CA LYS A 338 9.53 -7.20 -11.94
C LYS A 338 9.60 -7.89 -10.59
N ASP A 339 9.73 -7.14 -9.49
CA ASP A 339 9.77 -7.72 -8.16
C ASP A 339 9.55 -6.66 -7.07
N MET A 340 9.33 -7.12 -5.85
CA MET A 340 9.44 -6.30 -4.65
C MET A 340 10.22 -7.02 -3.55
N VAL A 341 10.96 -6.24 -2.77
CA VAL A 341 11.60 -6.70 -1.55
C VAL A 341 11.14 -5.83 -0.39
N THR A 342 10.49 -6.46 0.59
CA THR A 342 10.18 -5.81 1.88
C THR A 342 11.37 -6.03 2.81
N TYR A 343 11.80 -4.96 3.47
CA TYR A 343 12.74 -4.99 4.57
C TYR A 343 12.00 -4.57 5.83
N TYR A 344 12.44 -5.08 6.96
CA TYR A 344 11.82 -4.79 8.23
C TYR A 344 12.82 -4.67 9.36
N LEU A 345 12.38 -4.06 10.44
CA LEU A 345 13.09 -4.04 11.70
C LEU A 345 12.32 -4.90 12.70
N ASN A 346 12.90 -6.00 13.18
CA ASN A 346 12.35 -6.69 14.34
C ASN A 346 12.47 -5.78 15.57
N LEU A 347 11.38 -5.10 15.94
CA LEU A 347 11.40 -4.04 16.96
C LEU A 347 11.75 -4.59 18.34
N THR A 348 11.28 -5.80 18.66
CA THR A 348 11.63 -6.50 19.90
C THR A 348 13.14 -6.75 19.98
N HIS A 349 13.74 -7.29 18.92
CA HIS A 349 15.19 -7.49 18.87
C HIS A 349 15.96 -6.16 18.94
N ALA A 350 15.50 -5.14 18.21
CA ALA A 350 16.14 -3.82 18.18
C ALA A 350 16.20 -3.18 19.58
N ASN A 351 15.12 -3.30 20.36
CA ASN A 351 15.03 -2.75 21.71
C ASN A 351 15.88 -3.51 22.75
N LEU A 352 16.15 -4.80 22.53
CA LEU A 352 17.06 -5.59 23.38
C LEU A 352 18.53 -5.42 22.98
N HIS A 353 18.79 -5.08 21.72
CA HIS A 353 20.13 -5.03 21.13
C HIS A 353 20.32 -3.73 20.34
N SER A 354 20.64 -3.85 19.05
CA SER A 354 20.82 -2.74 18.12
C SER A 354 19.85 -2.88 16.95
N PRO A 355 19.40 -1.77 16.34
CA PRO A 355 18.48 -1.85 15.23
C PRO A 355 19.21 -2.44 14.02
N LYS A 356 18.60 -3.42 13.39
CA LYS A 356 19.11 -4.04 12.17
C LYS A 356 17.94 -4.23 11.23
N TRP A 357 17.92 -3.42 10.17
CA TRP A 357 16.99 -3.62 9.06
C TRP A 357 17.46 -4.81 8.23
N GLU A 358 16.58 -5.76 8.00
CA GLU A 358 16.89 -6.98 7.26
C GLU A 358 15.84 -7.30 6.22
N LYS A 359 16.23 -8.06 5.19
CA LYS A 359 15.31 -8.50 4.15
C LYS A 359 14.29 -9.42 4.81
N GLU A 360 13.01 -9.05 4.68
CA GLU A 360 11.90 -9.89 5.09
C GLU A 360 11.66 -10.97 4.04
N TYR A 361 11.29 -10.53 2.83
CA TYR A 361 11.08 -11.42 1.70
C TYR A 361 11.22 -10.68 0.37
N ARG A 362 11.46 -11.47 -0.68
CA ARG A 362 11.31 -11.06 -2.08
C ARG A 362 10.07 -11.75 -2.64
N LEU A 363 9.18 -11.02 -3.32
CA LEU A 363 7.88 -11.53 -3.77
C LEU A 363 8.02 -12.78 -4.66
N THR A 364 8.87 -12.70 -5.68
CA THR A 364 9.06 -13.80 -6.65
C THR A 364 9.59 -15.07 -5.98
N GLU A 365 10.51 -14.94 -5.02
CA GLU A 365 11.06 -16.05 -4.24
C GLU A 365 10.01 -16.64 -3.29
N ALA A 366 9.29 -15.79 -2.55
CA ALA A 366 8.37 -16.22 -1.50
C ALA A 366 7.18 -17.01 -2.04
N PHE A 367 6.65 -16.59 -3.20
CA PHE A 367 5.45 -17.16 -3.79
C PHE A 367 5.70 -17.91 -5.10
N HIS A 368 6.96 -18.05 -5.53
CA HIS A 368 7.36 -18.72 -6.77
C HIS A 368 6.55 -18.23 -7.98
N VAL A 369 6.60 -16.92 -8.20
CA VAL A 369 5.98 -16.24 -9.35
C VAL A 369 7.05 -15.48 -10.13
N GLN A 370 6.76 -15.17 -11.39
CA GLN A 370 7.76 -14.60 -12.30
C GLN A 370 8.01 -13.12 -12.08
N ASP A 371 6.98 -12.38 -11.64
CA ASP A 371 7.03 -10.93 -11.51
C ASP A 371 5.89 -10.39 -10.64
N GLY A 372 5.78 -9.05 -10.54
CA GLY A 372 4.69 -8.35 -9.85
C GLY A 372 3.47 -8.05 -10.74
N SER A 373 3.30 -8.72 -11.89
CA SER A 373 2.17 -8.47 -12.79
C SER A 373 0.84 -8.95 -12.18
N ALA A 374 -0.28 -8.40 -12.68
CA ALA A 374 -1.62 -8.85 -12.26
C ALA A 374 -1.83 -10.37 -12.46
N ALA A 375 -1.27 -10.95 -13.52
CA ALA A 375 -1.33 -12.40 -13.75
C ALA A 375 -0.53 -13.19 -12.70
N SER A 376 0.67 -12.72 -12.33
CA SER A 376 1.47 -13.33 -11.26
C SER A 376 0.80 -13.20 -9.91
N MET A 377 0.25 -12.03 -9.58
CA MET A 377 -0.43 -11.79 -8.30
C MET A 377 -1.76 -12.56 -8.18
N HIS A 378 -2.45 -12.81 -9.31
CA HIS A 378 -3.55 -13.76 -9.32
C HIS A 378 -3.11 -15.18 -8.96
N ARG A 379 -1.96 -15.64 -9.49
CA ARG A 379 -1.37 -16.94 -9.08
C ARG A 379 -0.97 -16.96 -7.61
N VAL A 380 -0.50 -15.84 -7.06
CA VAL A 380 -0.26 -15.72 -5.60
C VAL A 380 -1.57 -15.93 -4.85
N LEU A 381 -2.65 -15.25 -5.25
CA LEU A 381 -3.98 -15.42 -4.67
C LEU A 381 -4.47 -16.89 -4.75
N GLU A 382 -4.28 -17.56 -5.88
CA GLU A 382 -4.63 -18.98 -6.03
C GLU A 382 -3.84 -19.87 -5.06
N LYS A 383 -2.53 -19.63 -4.89
CA LYS A 383 -1.68 -20.36 -3.94
C LYS A 383 -2.12 -20.16 -2.50
N ILE A 384 -2.29 -18.92 -2.04
CA ILE A 384 -2.77 -18.65 -0.66
C ILE A 384 -4.21 -19.17 -0.46
N SER A 385 -5.01 -19.26 -1.52
CA SER A 385 -6.35 -19.82 -1.47
C SER A 385 -6.38 -21.34 -1.43
N SER A 386 -5.35 -22.05 -1.91
CA SER A 386 -5.38 -23.52 -2.02
C SER A 386 -4.44 -24.22 -1.05
N ASP A 387 -3.41 -23.54 -0.57
CA ASP A 387 -2.34 -24.10 0.25
C ASP A 387 -2.17 -23.31 1.55
N SER A 388 -2.31 -24.00 2.68
CA SER A 388 -2.21 -23.40 4.02
C SER A 388 -0.80 -22.89 4.33
N GLN A 389 0.25 -23.44 3.72
CA GLN A 389 1.62 -22.96 3.93
C GLN A 389 1.83 -21.60 3.25
N PHE A 390 1.31 -21.40 2.04
CA PHE A 390 1.35 -20.09 1.39
C PHE A 390 0.46 -19.07 2.10
N LEU A 391 -0.73 -19.49 2.58
CA LEU A 391 -1.57 -18.63 3.41
C LEU A 391 -0.85 -18.20 4.68
N GLN A 392 -0.23 -19.14 5.40
CA GLN A 392 0.49 -18.85 6.64
C GLN A 392 1.68 -17.92 6.38
N LYS A 393 2.43 -18.16 5.30
CA LYS A 393 3.55 -17.30 4.90
C LYS A 393 3.07 -15.87 4.60
N TYR A 394 2.00 -15.72 3.82
CA TYR A 394 1.38 -14.42 3.56
C TYR A 394 0.90 -13.74 4.85
N TYR A 395 0.27 -14.48 5.76
CA TYR A 395 -0.24 -13.94 7.02
C TYR A 395 0.88 -13.44 7.95
N GLN A 396 2.02 -14.16 8.00
CA GLN A 396 3.20 -13.70 8.72
C GLN A 396 3.75 -12.40 8.13
N PHE A 397 3.89 -12.30 6.81
CA PHE A 397 4.32 -11.06 6.15
C PHE A 397 3.31 -9.93 6.30
N ASN A 398 2.01 -10.22 6.41
CA ASN A 398 0.97 -9.21 6.56
C ASN A 398 1.19 -8.31 7.79
N SER A 399 1.66 -8.87 8.90
CA SER A 399 2.04 -8.12 10.10
C SER A 399 3.55 -7.78 10.16
N VAL A 400 4.26 -7.98 9.05
CA VAL A 400 5.71 -7.79 8.95
C VAL A 400 6.46 -8.70 9.95
N ASN A 401 6.11 -9.98 10.00
CA ASN A 401 6.62 -10.98 10.95
C ASN A 401 6.44 -10.59 12.44
N TYR A 402 5.42 -9.80 12.78
CA TYR A 402 5.04 -9.54 14.18
C TYR A 402 4.14 -10.65 14.73
N ASP A 403 3.02 -10.91 14.06
CA ASP A 403 2.06 -11.94 14.43
C ASP A 403 2.40 -13.24 13.69
N LEU A 404 2.91 -14.21 14.45
CA LEU A 404 3.27 -15.54 13.96
C LEU A 404 2.21 -16.60 14.28
N SER A 405 1.05 -16.20 14.80
CA SER A 405 -0.05 -17.11 15.09
C SER A 405 -0.56 -17.79 13.81
N LEU A 406 -1.22 -18.93 13.98
CA LEU A 406 -1.74 -19.68 12.84
C LEU A 406 -2.97 -18.98 12.27
N CYS A 407 -2.97 -18.74 10.95
CA CYS A 407 -4.14 -18.22 10.29
C CYS A 407 -5.20 -19.32 10.12
N HIS A 408 -6.15 -19.33 11.05
CA HIS A 408 -7.31 -20.20 11.05
C HIS A 408 -8.40 -19.76 10.06
N ARG A 409 -9.59 -20.36 10.19
CA ARG A 409 -10.72 -20.13 9.30
C ARG A 409 -11.12 -18.65 9.17
N HIS A 410 -11.17 -17.92 10.29
CA HIS A 410 -11.69 -16.55 10.29
C HIS A 410 -10.80 -15.59 9.49
N CYS A 411 -9.51 -15.52 9.82
CA CYS A 411 -8.55 -14.71 9.07
C CYS A 411 -8.46 -15.16 7.61
N ARG A 412 -8.55 -16.47 7.31
CA ARG A 412 -8.57 -16.93 5.92
C ARG A 412 -9.72 -16.33 5.13
N GLU A 413 -10.93 -16.32 5.70
CA GLU A 413 -12.11 -15.73 5.06
C GLU A 413 -11.93 -14.22 4.83
N GLU A 414 -11.47 -13.50 5.85
CA GLU A 414 -11.26 -12.05 5.80
C GLU A 414 -10.19 -11.66 4.77
N HIS A 415 -9.01 -12.28 4.84
CA HIS A 415 -7.91 -11.96 3.96
C HIS A 415 -8.20 -12.34 2.51
N LEU A 416 -8.70 -13.55 2.23
CA LEU A 416 -8.96 -13.97 0.85
C LEU A 416 -10.04 -13.11 0.19
N CYS A 417 -11.11 -12.78 0.91
CA CYS A 417 -12.17 -11.94 0.36
C CYS A 417 -11.72 -10.49 0.16
N ALA A 418 -10.97 -9.92 1.10
CA ALA A 418 -10.45 -8.56 0.95
C ALA A 418 -9.46 -8.44 -0.22
N ILE A 419 -8.57 -9.42 -0.40
CA ILE A 419 -7.62 -9.45 -1.53
C ILE A 419 -8.35 -9.57 -2.87
N LYS A 420 -9.34 -10.46 -2.95
CA LYS A 420 -10.03 -10.79 -4.20
C LYS A 420 -11.06 -9.74 -4.61
N GLU A 421 -11.84 -9.23 -3.66
CA GLU A 421 -13.07 -8.50 -3.95
C GLU A 421 -13.02 -7.06 -3.41
N VAL A 422 -12.62 -6.11 -4.26
CA VAL A 422 -12.70 -4.67 -3.98
C VAL A 422 -14.15 -4.16 -4.04
N ASP A 423 -15.01 -4.84 -4.80
CA ASP A 423 -16.44 -4.52 -4.91
C ASP A 423 -17.20 -4.98 -3.66
N PHE A 424 -18.00 -4.06 -3.08
CA PHE A 424 -18.68 -4.30 -1.81
C PHE A 424 -19.65 -5.48 -1.88
N ALA A 425 -20.44 -5.57 -2.96
CA ALA A 425 -21.41 -6.64 -3.10
C ALA A 425 -20.72 -7.99 -3.38
N LYS A 426 -19.61 -8.00 -4.14
CA LYS A 426 -18.81 -9.23 -4.35
C LYS A 426 -18.12 -9.67 -3.05
N TYR A 427 -17.56 -8.75 -2.26
CA TYR A 427 -16.94 -9.04 -0.97
C TYR A 427 -17.92 -9.71 -0.01
N GLU A 428 -19.12 -9.14 0.16
CA GLU A 428 -20.15 -9.73 1.01
C GLU A 428 -20.55 -11.14 0.56
N ARG A 429 -20.66 -11.37 -0.76
CA ARG A 429 -20.93 -12.70 -1.32
C ARG A 429 -19.78 -13.66 -1.02
N CYS A 430 -18.53 -13.22 -1.17
CA CYS A 430 -17.35 -14.02 -0.86
C CYS A 430 -17.35 -14.47 0.61
N ILE A 431 -17.57 -13.54 1.55
CA ILE A 431 -17.62 -13.85 2.98
C ILE A 431 -18.73 -14.86 3.27
N LYS A 432 -19.94 -14.67 2.72
CA LYS A 432 -21.06 -15.61 2.87
C LYS A 432 -20.74 -17.00 2.32
N GLN A 433 -20.12 -17.08 1.14
CA GLN A 433 -19.76 -18.34 0.49
C GLN A 433 -18.72 -19.13 1.30
N LEU A 434 -17.62 -18.50 1.71
CA LEU A 434 -16.59 -19.18 2.51
C LEU A 434 -17.08 -19.52 3.93
N SER A 435 -17.96 -18.69 4.49
CA SER A 435 -18.61 -18.98 5.79
C SER A 435 -19.59 -20.17 5.71
N SER A 436 -20.18 -20.45 4.54
CA SER A 436 -21.24 -21.47 4.37
C SER A 436 -20.77 -22.80 3.80
N SER A 437 -19.63 -22.84 3.09
CA SER A 437 -19.11 -24.03 2.40
C SER A 437 -18.72 -25.20 3.31
N CYS A 438 -18.98 -25.13 4.62
CA CYS A 438 -18.72 -26.22 5.57
C CYS A 438 -19.92 -26.59 6.48
N GLY A 439 -21.16 -26.31 6.05
CA GLY A 439 -22.37 -26.90 6.64
C GLY A 439 -22.81 -28.22 6.00
N LEU A 440 -22.26 -28.56 4.82
CA LEU A 440 -22.83 -29.59 3.94
C LEU A 440 -21.85 -30.71 3.51
N SER A 441 -20.58 -30.68 3.92
CA SER A 441 -19.59 -31.69 3.50
C SER A 441 -19.32 -32.83 4.49
N GLY A 442 -19.90 -32.79 5.71
CA GLY A 442 -19.65 -33.80 6.74
C GLY A 442 -20.80 -34.75 7.08
N SER A 443 -22.05 -34.38 6.79
CA SER A 443 -23.24 -35.07 7.35
C SER A 443 -24.25 -35.58 6.31
N LEU A 444 -24.24 -35.11 5.06
CA LEU A 444 -25.16 -35.62 4.03
C LEU A 444 -24.63 -36.81 3.21
N LEU A 445 -23.31 -37.02 3.16
CA LEU A 445 -22.72 -38.17 2.46
C LEU A 445 -22.77 -39.48 3.28
N LEU A 446 -22.98 -39.40 4.60
CA LEU A 446 -23.17 -40.57 5.46
C LEU A 446 -24.64 -41.03 5.57
N PHE A 447 -25.61 -40.16 5.27
CA PHE A 447 -27.03 -40.54 5.31
C PHE A 447 -27.54 -41.21 4.03
N CYS A 448 -26.95 -40.94 2.86
CA CYS A 448 -27.32 -41.63 1.61
C CYS A 448 -26.71 -43.04 1.46
N VAL A 449 -25.63 -43.36 2.19
CA VAL A 449 -25.03 -44.71 2.17
C VAL A 449 -25.71 -45.66 3.17
N MET A 450 -26.35 -45.14 4.22
CA MET A 450 -27.01 -45.96 5.25
C MET A 450 -28.47 -46.33 4.95
N MET A 451 -29.16 -45.63 4.04
CA MET A 451 -30.51 -46.03 3.59
C MET A 451 -30.53 -47.00 2.39
N GLY A 452 -29.39 -47.21 1.73
CA GLY A 452 -29.26 -48.20 0.64
C GLY A 452 -29.00 -49.65 1.10
N PHE A 453 -28.64 -49.86 2.36
CA PHE A 453 -28.31 -51.19 2.92
C PHE A 453 -29.37 -51.76 3.89
N HIS A 454 -30.55 -51.14 3.99
CA HIS A 454 -31.69 -51.65 4.76
C HIS A 454 -32.88 -52.13 3.92
N LEU A 455 -32.71 -52.26 2.60
CA LEU A 455 -33.73 -52.85 1.70
C LEU A 455 -33.35 -54.19 1.05
N ILE A 456 -32.30 -54.88 1.53
CA ILE A 456 -31.91 -56.22 1.00
C ILE A 456 -31.86 -57.30 2.11
N LYS A 457 -32.44 -57.05 3.28
CA LYS A 457 -32.68 -58.10 4.30
C LYS A 457 -34.03 -57.92 4.98
N SER A 458 -35.10 -58.13 4.23
CA SER A 458 -36.39 -58.64 4.71
C SER A 458 -37.41 -58.60 3.56
N LEU A 459 -37.89 -59.80 3.18
CA LEU A 459 -38.83 -60.17 2.10
C LEU A 459 -38.23 -60.39 0.72
#